data_AF-A0A2V2E1K9-F1
#
_entry.id   AF-A0A2V2E1K9-F1
#
_cell.length_a   1.000
_cell.length_b   1.000
_cell.length_c   1.000
_cell.angle_alpha   90.00
_cell.angle_beta   90.00
_cell.angle_gamma   90.00
#
_symmetry.space_group_name_H-M   'P 1'
#
loop_
_entity.id
_entity.type
_entity.pdbx_description
1 polymer ?
#
loop_
_entity_poly.entity_id
_entity_poly.type
_entity_poly.pdbx_seq_one_letter_code
_entity_poly.pdbx_strand_id
1 'polypeptide(L)'
;MNRDRSYYRKLRRRAIQRKEKLLRRLGGEELVQGWERGAAGRLSKGKIHCSCPLCRRKSYDAPSARDRRKALDAADQLREME
;
A
#
# COMPACT_ATOMS: atom_id res chain seq x y z
N MET A 1 -4.13 9.64 -20.36
CA MET A 1 -2.69 9.28 -20.42
C MET A 1 -2.53 7.80 -20.10
N ASN A 2 -2.19 6.98 -21.10
CA ASN A 2 -1.98 5.55 -20.88
C ASN A 2 -0.68 5.34 -20.11
N ARG A 3 -0.77 4.68 -18.95
CA ARG A 3 0.41 4.39 -18.13
C ARG A 3 1.21 3.27 -18.78
N ASP A 4 2.51 3.45 -18.88
CA ASP A 4 3.40 2.50 -19.51
C ASP A 4 3.63 1.23 -18.66
N ARG A 5 4.25 0.22 -19.26
CA ARG A 5 4.57 -1.03 -18.55
C ARG A 5 5.57 -0.80 -17.41
N SER A 6 6.41 0.23 -17.49
CA SER A 6 7.37 0.58 -16.44
C SER A 6 6.65 1.05 -15.16
N TYR A 7 5.57 1.81 -15.29
CA TYR A 7 4.72 2.25 -14.19
C TYR A 7 4.15 1.07 -13.41
N TYR A 8 3.56 0.09 -14.11
CA TYR A 8 3.01 -1.11 -13.46
C TYR A 8 4.10 -1.95 -12.79
N ARG A 9 5.29 -2.06 -13.40
CA ARG A 9 6.45 -2.72 -12.77
C ARG A 9 6.91 -2.00 -11.50
N LYS A 10 6.92 -0.67 -11.50
CA LYS A 10 7.25 0.16 -10.32
C LYS A 10 6.23 -0.03 -9.20
N LEU A 11 4.94 0.01 -9.51
CA LEU A 11 3.88 -0.26 -8.53
C LEU A 11 3.99 -1.66 -7.95
N ARG A 12 4.22 -2.68 -8.79
CA ARG A 12 4.40 -4.06 -8.35
C ARG A 12 5.57 -4.18 -7.36
N ARG A 13 6.74 -3.60 -7.68
CA ARG A 13 7.91 -3.58 -6.79
C ARG A 13 7.61 -2.93 -5.45
N ARG A 14 6.95 -1.76 -5.43
CA ARG A 14 6.56 -1.08 -4.19
C ARG A 14 5.64 -1.95 -3.32
N ALA A 15 4.70 -2.66 -3.93
CA ALA A 15 3.79 -3.54 -3.21
C ALA A 15 4.53 -4.74 -2.57
N ILE A 16 5.47 -5.35 -3.29
CA ILE A 16 6.32 -6.45 -2.79
C ILE A 16 7.17 -5.95 -1.62
N GLN A 17 7.95 -4.89 -1.81
CA GLN A 17 8.85 -4.32 -0.79
C GLN A 17 8.11 -3.95 0.50
N ARG A 18 6.92 -3.35 0.38
CA ARG A 18 6.10 -3.03 1.57
C ARG A 18 5.71 -4.29 2.34
N LYS A 19 5.28 -5.33 1.64
CA LYS A 19 4.80 -6.57 2.25
C LYS A 19 5.96 -7.35 2.87
N GLU A 20 7.09 -7.44 2.19
CA GLU A 20 8.31 -8.02 2.74
C GLU A 20 8.75 -7.31 4.02
N LYS A 21 8.81 -5.96 4.02
CA LYS A 21 9.13 -5.17 5.21
C LYS A 21 8.14 -5.39 6.36
N LEU A 22 6.87 -5.62 6.05
CA LEU A 22 5.85 -5.91 7.06
C LEU A 22 6.06 -7.31 7.66
N LEU A 23 6.26 -8.33 6.82
CA LEU A 23 6.51 -9.71 7.27
C LEU A 23 7.80 -9.78 8.11
N ARG A 24 8.88 -9.16 7.64
CA ARG A 24 10.16 -9.09 8.36
C ARG A 24 10.02 -8.42 9.74
N ARG A 25 9.16 -7.41 9.86
CA ARG A 25 8.88 -6.75 11.16
C ARG A 25 7.98 -7.55 12.09
N LEU A 26 7.11 -8.41 11.55
CA LEU A 26 6.15 -9.18 12.35
C LEU A 26 6.72 -10.51 12.84
N GLY A 27 7.55 -11.17 12.03
CA GLY A 27 8.05 -12.52 12.33
C GLY A 27 9.38 -12.84 11.67
N GLY A 28 10.19 -11.83 11.32
CA GLY A 28 11.53 -12.02 10.78
C GLY A 28 11.56 -12.68 9.40
N GLU A 29 12.71 -13.28 9.07
CA GLU A 29 12.96 -13.92 7.77
C GLU A 29 12.14 -15.20 7.58
N GLU A 30 11.86 -15.97 8.65
CA GLU A 30 11.05 -17.19 8.55
C GLU A 30 9.65 -16.88 8.00
N LEU A 31 9.03 -15.81 8.50
CA LEU A 31 7.72 -15.39 8.01
C LEU A 31 7.79 -14.87 6.56
N VAL A 32 8.89 -14.21 6.16
CA VAL A 32 9.10 -13.82 4.76
C VAL A 32 9.18 -15.06 3.88
N GLN A 33 10.01 -16.04 4.23
CA GLN A 33 10.20 -17.27 3.48
C GLN A 33 8.91 -18.09 3.35
N GLY A 34 8.11 -18.21 4.41
CA GLY A 34 6.83 -18.91 4.37
C GLY A 34 5.83 -18.31 3.37
N TRP A 35 5.86 -17.00 3.18
CA TRP A 35 5.01 -16.29 2.22
C TRP A 35 5.58 -16.28 0.80
N GLU A 36 6.89 -16.06 0.67
CA GLU A 36 7.57 -16.01 -0.63
C GLU A 36 7.70 -17.38 -1.28
N ARG A 37 7.93 -18.43 -0.49
CA ARG A 37 8.22 -19.80 -0.96
C ARG A 37 9.25 -19.81 -2.10
N GLY A 38 10.34 -19.06 -1.90
CA GLY A 38 11.40 -18.88 -2.90
C GLY A 38 11.09 -17.89 -4.04
N ALA A 39 9.92 -17.25 -4.04
CA ALA A 39 9.53 -16.28 -5.08
C ALA A 39 8.88 -15.01 -4.50
N ALA A 40 9.68 -13.96 -4.30
CA ALA A 40 9.23 -12.63 -3.85
C ALA A 40 8.06 -12.06 -4.66
N GLY A 41 7.95 -12.45 -5.94
CA GLY A 41 6.84 -12.08 -6.81
C GLY A 41 5.45 -12.45 -6.28
N ARG A 42 5.33 -13.46 -5.42
CA ARG A 42 4.07 -13.91 -4.80
C ARG A 42 3.49 -12.85 -3.87
N LEU A 43 4.34 -12.06 -3.22
CA LEU A 43 3.92 -10.93 -2.41
C LEU A 43 3.14 -9.90 -3.23
N SER A 44 3.31 -9.80 -4.55
CA SER A 44 2.53 -8.85 -5.33
C SER A 44 1.03 -9.20 -5.37
N LYS A 45 0.67 -10.49 -5.35
CA LYS A 45 -0.72 -10.95 -5.41
C LYS A 45 -1.33 -11.22 -4.03
N GLY A 46 -0.55 -11.74 -3.07
CA GLY A 46 -1.09 -12.12 -1.75
C GLY A 46 -1.64 -10.91 -0.97
N LYS A 47 -2.85 -11.01 -0.42
CA LYS A 47 -3.38 -10.00 0.50
C LYS A 47 -2.87 -10.31 1.91
N ILE A 48 -2.23 -9.33 2.55
CA ILE A 48 -1.77 -9.42 3.94
C ILE A 48 -2.62 -8.45 4.74
N HIS A 49 -3.59 -8.98 5.46
CA HIS A 49 -4.44 -8.24 6.38
C HIS A 49 -4.07 -8.68 7.80
N CYS A 50 -3.27 -7.87 8.50
CA CYS A 50 -3.21 -7.95 9.96
C CYS A 50 -3.96 -6.78 10.59
N SER A 51 -4.54 -6.99 11.75
CA SER A 51 -5.08 -5.95 12.63
C SER A 51 -3.97 -5.17 13.36
N CYS A 52 -2.71 -5.53 13.12
CA CYS A 52 -1.53 -4.86 13.66
C CYS A 52 -1.56 -3.32 13.42
N PRO A 53 -0.98 -2.51 14.32
CA PRO A 53 -1.00 -1.04 14.19
C PRO A 53 -0.48 -0.52 12.83
N LEU A 54 0.50 -1.21 12.24
CA LEU A 54 1.06 -0.87 10.93
C LEU A 54 0.06 -1.04 9.76
N CYS A 55 -0.79 -2.07 9.81
CA CYS A 55 -1.82 -2.27 8.79
C CYS A 55 -3.05 -1.44 9.10
N ARG A 56 -3.42 -1.29 10.38
CA ARG A 56 -4.53 -0.45 10.82
C ARG A 56 -4.38 0.99 10.37
N ARG A 57 -3.18 1.57 10.52
CA ARG A 57 -2.91 2.95 10.09
C ARG A 57 -3.20 3.19 8.61
N LYS A 58 -2.94 2.20 7.76
CA LYS A 58 -3.18 2.31 6.31
C LYS A 58 -4.66 2.14 5.97
N SER A 59 -5.35 1.22 6.65
CA SER A 59 -6.69 0.77 6.26
C SER A 59 -7.82 1.50 6.98
N TYR A 60 -7.57 2.02 8.18
CA TYR A 60 -8.60 2.57 9.05
C TYR A 60 -8.22 3.93 9.62
N ASP A 61 -7.00 4.11 10.14
CA ASP A 61 -6.68 5.33 10.90
C ASP A 61 -6.31 6.53 10.00
N ALA A 62 -5.99 6.30 8.73
CA ALA A 62 -5.67 7.36 7.78
C ALA A 62 -6.76 7.48 6.70
N PRO A 63 -7.16 8.70 6.31
CA PRO A 63 -8.10 8.90 5.21
C PRO A 63 -7.55 8.28 3.92
N SER A 64 -8.43 7.65 3.14
CA SER A 64 -8.00 7.03 1.89
C SER A 64 -7.48 8.09 0.91
N ALA A 65 -6.69 7.66 -0.08
CA ALA A 65 -6.20 8.57 -1.12
C ALA A 65 -7.34 9.19 -1.97
N ARG A 66 -8.56 8.64 -1.90
CA ARG A 66 -9.75 9.22 -2.51
C ARG A 66 -10.33 10.29 -1.61
N ASP A 67 -10.49 10.00 -0.33
CA ASP A 67 -11.08 10.93 0.65
C ASP A 67 -10.21 12.17 0.82
N ARG A 68 -8.87 12.00 0.83
CA ARG A 68 -7.94 13.15 0.81
C ARG A 68 -8.12 14.03 -0.42
N ARG A 69 -8.38 13.44 -1.59
CA ARG A 69 -8.59 14.19 -2.82
C ARG A 69 -9.88 14.99 -2.73
N LYS A 70 -10.97 14.33 -2.33
CA LYS A 70 -12.25 15.00 -2.10
C LYS A 70 -12.15 16.14 -1.09
N ALA A 71 -11.37 15.97 -0.03
CA ALA A 71 -11.16 17.02 0.97
C ALA A 71 -10.40 18.22 0.39
N LEU A 72 -9.40 17.98 -0.48
CA LEU A 72 -8.71 19.05 -1.20
C LEU A 72 -9.64 19.75 -2.20
N ASP A 73 -10.36 18.97 -3.01
CA ASP A 73 -11.33 19.51 -3.98
C ASP A 73 -12.39 20.38 -3.26
N ALA A 74 -12.89 19.92 -2.11
CA ALA A 74 -13.84 20.69 -1.30
C ALA A 74 -13.23 21.97 -0.71
N ALA A 75 -11.96 21.93 -0.28
CA ALA A 75 -11.25 23.11 0.19
C ALA A 75 -10.94 24.11 -0.94
N ASP A 76 -10.74 23.64 -2.17
CA ASP A 76 -10.60 24.49 -3.35
C ASP A 76 -11.93 25.20 -3.66
N GLN A 77 -13.06 24.46 -3.66
CA GLN A 77 -14.37 25.05 -3.89
C GLN A 77 -14.77 26.09 -2.84
N LEU A 78 -14.46 25.85 -1.57
CA LEU A 78 -14.71 26.84 -0.51
C LEU A 78 -13.91 28.13 -0.73
N ARG A 79 -12.66 28.03 -1.19
CA ARG A 79 -11.81 29.18 -1.51
C ARG A 79 -12.26 29.95 -2.74
N GLU A 80 -12.89 29.29 -3.71
CA GLU A 80 -13.47 29.94 -4.89
C GLU A 80 -14.80 30.65 -4.59
N MET A 81 -15.42 30.36 -3.44
CA MET A 81 -16.67 30.98 -2.99
C MET A 81 -16.47 32.19 -2.04
N GLU A 82 -15.26 32.37 -1.51
CA GLU A 82 -14.82 33.54 -0.72
C GLU A 82 -14.29 34.67 -1.63
#